data_AF-A0A521IJ03-F1
#
_entry.id   AF-A0A521IJ03-F1
#
_cell.length_a   1.000
_cell.length_b   1.000
_cell.length_c   1.000
_cell.angle_alpha   90.00
_cell.angle_beta   90.00
_cell.angle_gamma   90.00
#
_symmetry.space_group_name_H-M   'P 1'
#
loop_
_entity.id
_entity.type
_entity.pdbx_description
1 polymer ?
#
loop_
_entity_poly.entity_id
_entity_poly.type
_entity_poly.pdbx_seq_one_letter_code
_entity_poly.pdbx_strand_id
1 'polypeptide(L)' 'GMTAGNLSIQLKTLEENGYIESEKSFVDNKPRTNLRITEAGRDALVEYLEEMEALLASLKKGNGGRT' A
#
# COMPACT_ATOMS: atom_id res chain seq x y z
N GLY A 1 1.77 -0.70 -15.94
CA GLY A 1 1.70 0.74 -15.57
C GLY A 1 0.43 0.98 -14.78
N MET A 2 0.42 1.97 -13.89
CA MET A 2 -0.76 2.30 -13.08
C MET A 2 -1.81 3.02 -13.95
N THR A 3 -3.03 2.47 -14.01
CA THR A 3 -4.19 3.07 -14.70
C THR A 3 -5.29 3.39 -13.69
N ALA A 4 -6.26 4.24 -14.04
CA ALA A 4 -7.36 4.59 -13.15
C ALA A 4 -8.17 3.36 -12.70
N GLY A 5 -8.38 2.38 -13.59
CA GLY A 5 -9.07 1.13 -13.27
C GLY A 5 -8.27 0.25 -12.32
N ASN A 6 -6.98 0.08 -12.57
CA ASN A 6 -6.10 -0.70 -11.69
C ASN A 6 -5.99 -0.06 -10.30
N LEU A 7 -5.87 1.27 -10.24
CA LEU A 7 -5.83 2.00 -8.98
C LEU A 7 -7.14 1.82 -8.19
N SER A 8 -8.29 1.90 -8.85
CA SER A 8 -9.59 1.73 -8.20
C SER A 8 -9.75 0.35 -7.54
N ILE A 9 -9.28 -0.71 -8.21
CA ILE A 9 -9.30 -2.08 -7.67
C ILE A 9 -8.39 -2.18 -6.45
N GLN A 10 -7.15 -1.66 -6.54
CA GLN A 10 -6.20 -1.69 -5.43
C GLN A 10 -6.73 -0.93 -4.21
N LEU A 11 -7.33 0.25 -4.41
CA LEU A 11 -7.93 1.04 -3.33
C LEU A 11 -9.09 0.29 -2.66
N LYS A 12 -9.95 -0.38 -3.44
CA LYS A 12 -11.04 -1.19 -2.90
C LYS A 12 -10.51 -2.31 -2.01
N THR A 13 -9.47 -3.02 -2.45
CA THR A 13 -8.85 -4.09 -1.65
C THR A 13 -8.27 -3.55 -0.34
N LEU A 14 -7.58 -2.41 -0.38
CA LEU A 14 -7.03 -1.79 0.83
C LEU A 14 -8.15 -1.35 1.79
N GLU A 15 -9.25 -0.81 1.27
CA GLU A 15 -10.41 -0.41 2.07
C GLU A 15 -11.13 -1.62 2.69
N GLU A 16 -11.32 -2.70 1.94
CA GLU A 16 -11.92 -3.96 2.42
C GLU A 16 -11.12 -4.61 3.55
N ASN A 17 -9.79 -4.44 3.56
CA ASN A 17 -8.92 -4.90 4.63
C ASN A 17 -8.77 -3.87 5.78
N GLY A 18 -9.47 -2.73 5.69
CA GLY A 18 -9.43 -1.68 6.72
C GLY A 18 -8.11 -0.92 6.78
N TYR A 19 -7.28 -0.98 5.74
CA TYR A 19 -5.99 -0.27 5.71
C TYR A 19 -6.12 1.18 5.27
N ILE A 20 -7.18 1.51 4.54
CA ILE A 20 -7.51 2.89 4.18
C ILE A 20 -9.00 3.16 4.40
N GLU A 21 -9.33 4.42 4.60
CA GLU A 21 -10.68 4.96 4.61
C GLU A 21 -10.87 5.85 3.37
N SER A 22 -12.04 5.77 2.74
CA SER A 22 -12.44 6.70 1.68
C SER A 22 -13.54 7.65 2.12
N GLU A 23 -13.38 8.93 1.79
CA GLU A 23 -14.40 9.96 1.99
C GLU A 23 -14.76 10.58 0.65
N LYS A 24 -16.02 10.45 0.25
CA LYS A 24 -16.54 11.04 -1.00
C LYS A 24 -17.25 12.35 -0.67
N SER A 25 -16.81 13.41 -1.33
CA SER A 25 -17.37 14.75 -1.19
C SER A 25 -17.61 15.38 -2.56
N PHE A 26 -18.41 16.46 -2.59
CA PHE A 26 -18.57 17.30 -3.77
C PHE A 26 -17.99 18.68 -3.45
N VAL A 27 -17.01 19.11 -4.24
CA VAL A 27 -16.40 20.44 -4.16
C VAL A 27 -16.57 21.11 -5.51
N ASP A 28 -17.24 22.26 -5.55
CA ASP A 28 -17.56 23.00 -6.78
C ASP A 28 -18.30 22.14 -7.83
N ASN A 29 -19.31 21.38 -7.39
CA ASN A 29 -20.08 20.44 -8.23
C ASN A 29 -19.23 19.33 -8.89
N LYS A 30 -18.02 19.05 -8.40
CA LYS A 30 -17.17 17.96 -8.87
C LYS A 30 -17.00 16.90 -7.78
N PRO A 31 -17.19 15.61 -8.08
CA PRO A 31 -16.93 14.55 -7.13
C PRO A 31 -15.44 14.51 -6.79
N ARG A 32 -15.12 14.44 -5.50
CA ARG A 32 -13.78 14.22 -4.98
C ARG A 32 -13.82 13.04 -4.02
N THR A 33 -12.82 12.17 -4.13
CA THR A 33 -12.59 11.10 -3.17
C THR A 33 -11.30 11.42 -2.44
N ASN A 34 -11.39 11.66 -1.14
CA ASN A 34 -10.24 11.71 -0.26
C ASN A 34 -9.98 10.29 0.26
N LEU A 35 -8.70 9.96 0.42
CA LEU A 35 -8.26 8.67 0.93
C LEU A 35 -7.32 8.93 2.10
N ARG A 36 -7.48 8.17 3.18
CA ARG A 36 -6.65 8.28 4.37
C ARG A 36 -6.19 6.89 4.79
N ILE A 37 -4.92 6.75 5.16
CA ILE A 37 -4.43 5.51 5.78
C ILE A 37 -4.97 5.42 7.20
N THR A 38 -5.39 4.22 7.61
CA THR A 38 -5.80 3.93 8.98
C THR A 38 -4.58 3.62 9.85
N GLU A 39 -4.79 3.47 11.16
CA GLU A 39 -3.74 2.99 12.06
C GLU A 39 -3.33 1.54 11.69
N ALA A 40 -4.31 0.65 11.50
CA ALA A 40 -4.07 -0.72 11.06
C ALA A 40 -3.32 -0.79 9.72
N GLY A 41 -3.67 0.08 8.75
CA GLY A 41 -2.97 0.15 7.48
C GLY A 41 -1.55 0.67 7.59
N ARG A 42 -1.29 1.57 8.55
CA ARG A 42 0.06 2.06 8.86
C ARG A 42 0.92 0.95 9.44
N ASP A 43 0.38 0.18 10.38
CA ASP A 43 1.10 -0.92 11.01
C ASP A 43 1.41 -2.03 9.99
N ALA A 44 0.42 -2.42 9.18
CA ALA A 44 0.60 -3.40 8.12
C ALA A 44 1.63 -2.96 7.06
N LEU A 45 1.70 -1.66 6.76
CA LEU A 45 2.72 -1.12 5.86
C LEU A 45 4.12 -1.21 6.48
N VAL A 46 4.27 -0.93 7.77
CA VAL A 46 5.56 -1.04 8.47
C VAL A 46 6.01 -2.49 8.47
N GLU A 47 5.15 -3.44 8.84
CA GLU A 47 5.45 -4.87 8.82
C GLU A 47 5.89 -5.33 7.43
N TYR A 48 5.17 -4.94 6.39
CA TYR A 48 5.54 -5.26 5.01
C TYR A 48 6.93 -4.73 4.63
N LEU A 49 7.27 -3.50 5.03
CA LEU A 49 8.59 -2.92 4.76
C LEU A 49 9.70 -3.67 5.50
N GLU A 50 9.47 -4.04 6.76
CA GLU A 50 10.41 -4.84 7.56
C GLU A 50 10.67 -6.20 6.92
N GLU A 51 9.62 -6.88 6.45
CA GLU A 51 9.74 -8.14 5.71
C GLU A 51 10.54 -7.97 4.41
N MET A 52 10.28 -6.91 3.64
CA MET A 52 11.04 -6.62 2.42
C MET A 52 12.52 -6.37 2.71
N GLU A 53 12.84 -5.62 3.76
CA GLU A 53 14.22 -5.37 4.17
C GLU A 53 14.93 -6.65 4.59
N ALA A 54 14.26 -7.53 5.35
CA ALA A 54 14.78 -8.83 5.73
C ALA A 54 15.05 -9.72 4.51
N LEU A 55 14.14 -9.75 3.54
CA LEU A 55 14.31 -10.49 2.28
C LEU A 55 15.53 -9.96 1.51
N LEU A 56 15.66 -8.63 1.35
CA LEU A 56 16.81 -8.02 0.67
C LEU A 56 18.13 -8.30 1.39
N ALA A 57 18.14 -8.26 2.73
CA ALA A 57 19.32 -8.60 3.52
C ALA A 57 19.73 -10.08 3.32
N SER A 58 18.75 -10.99 3.28
CA SER A 58 19.00 -12.41 3.04
C SER A 58 19.63 -12.67 1.66
N LEU A 59 19.13 -11.99 0.62
CA LEU A 59 19.66 -12.10 -0.75
C LEU A 59 21.09 -11.56 -0.86
N LYS A 60 21.40 -10.45 -0.17
CA LYS A 60 22.77 -9.92 -0.10
C LYS A 60 23.73 -10.89 0.59
N LYS A 61 23.29 -11.57 1.67
CA LYS A 61 24.10 -12.57 2.39
C LYS A 61 24.33 -13.84 1.56
N GLY A 62 23.36 -14.25 0.75
CA GLY A 62 23.45 -15.43 -0.12
C GLY A 62 24.37 -15.29 -1.34
N ASN A 63 24.65 -14.06 -1.78
CA ASN A 63 25.54 -13.80 -2.93
C ASN A 63 27.04 -13.73 -2.57
N GLY A 64 27.40 -13.79 -1.28
CA GLY A 64 28.80 -13.74 -0.82
C GLY A 64 29.50 -15.10 -0.66
N GLY A 65 28.86 -16.22 -1.05
CA GLY A 65 29.34 -17.58 -0.76
C GLY A 65 29.49 -18.52 -1.96
N ARG A 66 29.55 -18.00 -3.20
CA ARG A 66 29.88 -18.79 -4.39
C ARG A 66 31.23 -18.35 -4.97
N THR A 67 32.30 -18.79 -4.32
CA THR A 67 33.65 -18.95 -4.87
C THR A 67 34.24 -20.22 -4.30
#